data_AF-A0A8T6ZT78-F1
#
_entry.id   AF-A0A8T6ZT78-F1
#
_cell.length_a   1.000
_cell.length_b   1.000
_cell.length_c   1.000
_cell.angle_alpha   90.00
_cell.angle_beta   90.00
_cell.angle_gamma   90.00
#
_symmetry.space_group_name_H-M   'P 1'
#
loop_
_entity.id
_entity.type
_entity.pdbx_description
1 polymer ?
#
loop_
_entity_poly.entity_id
_entity_poly.type
_entity_poly.pdbx_seq_one_letter_code
_entity_poly.pdbx_strand_id
1 'polypeptide(L)'
;MSIDRDTMLRMLRAELPEEEAAAYRRAIDADPNLLAEYRSVQSMHGLLRESRAESFGPYFSERVMKKLAGSASSVRPSLYESMQWVFLRLATACVLVVIGLGAYNVLDSRESDLASTTIDAAFGLPSGDLDSLFYLQGI
;
A
#
# COMPACT_ATOMS: atom_id res chain seq x y z
N MET A 1 -22.14 -23.12 25.53
CA MET A 1 -22.42 -21.68 25.34
C MET A 1 -21.09 -20.97 25.50
N SER A 2 -20.45 -20.57 24.39
CA SER A 2 -19.15 -19.88 24.43
C SER A 2 -19.41 -18.43 24.81
N ILE A 3 -18.89 -18.00 25.96
CA ILE A 3 -18.95 -16.59 26.37
C ILE A 3 -17.91 -15.85 25.53
N ASP A 4 -18.36 -14.90 24.71
CA ASP A 4 -17.46 -14.11 23.89
C ASP A 4 -16.84 -12.95 24.70
N ARG A 5 -15.66 -12.51 24.27
CA ARG A 5 -14.89 -11.44 24.93
C ARG A 5 -15.67 -10.12 24.98
N ASP A 6 -16.49 -9.83 23.97
CA ASP A 6 -17.37 -8.66 23.97
C ASP A 6 -18.38 -8.70 25.14
N THR A 7 -18.93 -9.88 25.44
CA THR A 7 -19.86 -10.06 26.56
C THR A 7 -19.17 -9.82 27.91
N MET A 8 -17.93 -10.28 28.08
CA MET A 8 -17.12 -10.01 29.28
C MET A 8 -16.84 -8.50 29.45
N LEU A 9 -16.58 -7.79 28.35
CA LEU A 9 -16.36 -6.33 28.38
C LEU A 9 -17.64 -5.57 28.77
N ARG A 10 -18.79 -5.94 28.19
CA ARG A 10 -20.09 -5.37 28.55
C ARG A 10 -20.42 -5.60 30.03
N MET A 11 -20.05 -6.77 30.57
CA MET A 11 -20.23 -7.09 31.99
C MET A 11 -19.39 -6.17 32.89
N LEU A 12 -18.14 -5.91 32.52
CA LEU A 12 -17.24 -4.99 33.24
C LEU A 12 -17.69 -3.52 33.17
N ARG A 13 -18.46 -3.15 32.14
CA ARG A 13 -19.04 -1.80 31.96
C ARG A 13 -20.42 -1.64 32.62
N ALA A 14 -20.94 -2.67 33.28
CA ALA A 14 -22.29 -2.72 33.83
C ALA A 14 -23.39 -2.47 32.76
N GLU A 15 -23.16 -2.94 31.53
CA GLU A 15 -24.10 -2.83 30.40
C GLU A 15 -24.99 -4.08 30.24
N LEU A 16 -24.86 -5.07 31.13
CA LEU A 16 -25.74 -6.24 31.18
C LEU A 16 -26.79 -6.13 32.29
N PRO A 17 -28.01 -6.66 32.07
CA PRO A 17 -28.99 -6.88 33.12
C PRO A 17 -28.40 -7.73 34.26
N GLU A 18 -28.76 -7.45 35.51
CA GLU A 18 -28.19 -8.15 36.66
C GLU A 18 -28.42 -9.67 36.62
N GLU A 19 -29.56 -10.10 36.10
CA GLU A 19 -29.93 -11.52 35.98
C GLU A 19 -29.02 -12.27 35.00
N GLU A 20 -28.72 -11.66 33.85
CA GLU A 20 -27.77 -12.20 32.87
C GLU A 20 -26.34 -12.17 33.43
N ALA A 21 -25.95 -11.07 34.06
CA ALA A 21 -24.62 -10.93 34.67
C ALA A 21 -24.37 -12.00 35.74
N ALA A 22 -25.39 -12.36 36.54
CA ALA A 22 -25.30 -13.42 37.54
C ALA A 22 -25.21 -14.82 36.92
N ALA A 23 -25.86 -15.06 35.77
CA ALA A 23 -25.72 -16.31 35.02
C ALA A 23 -24.30 -16.44 34.44
N TYR A 24 -23.76 -15.37 33.87
CA TYR A 24 -22.39 -15.37 33.35
C TYR A 24 -21.33 -15.50 34.44
N ARG A 25 -21.53 -14.87 35.62
CA ARG A 25 -20.65 -15.03 36.78
C ARG A 25 -20.54 -16.51 37.19
N ARG A 26 -21.67 -17.20 37.28
CA ARG A 26 -21.72 -18.65 37.58
C ARG A 26 -21.02 -19.48 36.51
N ALA A 27 -21.15 -19.12 35.23
CA ALA A 27 -20.48 -19.83 34.15
C ALA A 27 -18.95 -19.61 34.14
N ILE A 28 -18.49 -18.40 34.48
CA ILE A 28 -17.07 -18.07 34.63
C ILE A 28 -16.46 -18.82 35.83
N ASP A 29 -17.19 -18.92 36.96
CA ASP A 29 -16.73 -19.63 38.15
C ASP A 29 -16.65 -21.16 37.94
N ALA A 30 -17.47 -21.70 37.04
CA ALA A 30 -17.51 -23.12 36.73
C ALA A 30 -16.39 -23.60 35.80
N ASP A 31 -15.74 -22.70 35.03
CA ASP A 31 -14.70 -23.04 34.07
C ASP A 31 -13.41 -22.24 34.35
N PRO A 32 -12.31 -22.91 34.76
CA PRO A 32 -11.05 -22.25 35.08
C PRO A 32 -10.40 -21.55 33.86
N ASN A 33 -10.68 -21.97 32.63
CA ASN A 33 -10.17 -21.32 31.43
C ASN A 33 -10.89 -19.99 31.18
N LEU A 34 -12.22 -19.98 31.33
CA LEU A 34 -13.03 -18.76 31.25
C LEU A 34 -12.68 -17.78 32.36
N LEU A 35 -12.36 -18.27 33.57
CA LEU A 35 -11.88 -17.44 34.66
C LEU A 35 -10.54 -16.76 34.33
N ALA A 36 -9.60 -17.49 33.73
CA ALA A 36 -8.31 -16.94 33.33
C ALA A 36 -8.48 -15.87 32.23
N GLU A 37 -9.35 -16.12 31.26
CA GLU A 37 -9.67 -15.14 30.22
C GLU A 37 -10.35 -13.89 30.80
N TYR A 38 -11.34 -14.07 31.67
CA TYR A 38 -12.02 -12.95 32.33
C TYR A 38 -11.04 -12.09 33.13
N ARG A 39 -10.10 -12.69 33.86
CA ARG A 39 -9.03 -11.96 34.57
C ARG A 39 -8.12 -11.18 33.63
N SER A 40 -7.78 -11.75 32.47
CA SER A 40 -7.01 -11.05 31.43
C SER A 40 -7.75 -9.83 30.89
N VAL A 41 -9.05 -9.97 30.61
CA VAL A 41 -9.88 -8.86 30.14
C VAL A 41 -10.03 -7.79 31.22
N GLN A 42 -10.22 -8.19 32.49
CA GLN A 42 -10.30 -7.29 33.63
C GLN A 42 -9.01 -6.49 33.84
N SER A 43 -7.83 -7.13 33.73
CA SER A 43 -6.55 -6.44 33.90
C SER A 43 -6.30 -5.44 32.77
N MET A 44 -6.57 -5.80 31.51
CA MET A 44 -6.50 -4.87 30.37
C MET A 44 -7.45 -3.69 30.54
N HIS A 45 -8.70 -3.95 30.96
CA HIS A 45 -9.67 -2.87 31.21
C HIS A 45 -9.20 -1.92 32.32
N GLY A 46 -8.60 -2.46 33.39
CA GLY A 46 -7.98 -1.67 34.46
C GLY A 46 -6.87 -0.75 33.95
N LEU A 47 -5.90 -1.31 33.23
CA LEU A 47 -4.78 -0.56 32.63
C LEU A 47 -5.26 0.53 31.67
N LEU A 48 -6.29 0.25 30.87
CA LEU A 48 -6.88 1.24 29.96
C LEU A 48 -7.59 2.36 30.72
N ARG A 49 -8.26 2.04 31.83
CA ARG A 49 -8.96 3.05 32.64
C ARG A 49 -7.98 3.95 33.40
N GLU A 50 -6.91 3.37 33.92
CA GLU A 50 -5.83 4.07 34.61
C GLU A 50 -5.04 4.97 33.62
N SER A 51 -4.65 4.41 32.47
CA SER A 51 -3.93 5.19 31.45
C SER A 51 -4.77 6.29 30.84
N ARG A 52 -6.09 6.11 30.62
CA ARG A 52 -6.94 7.13 29.98
C ARG A 52 -7.00 8.46 30.75
N ALA A 53 -6.83 8.44 32.07
CA ALA A 53 -6.85 9.66 32.88
C ALA A 53 -5.61 10.55 32.68
N GLU A 54 -4.46 9.96 32.34
CA GLU A 54 -3.18 10.70 32.22
C GLU A 54 -2.62 10.75 30.79
N SER A 55 -2.92 9.76 29.94
CA SER A 55 -2.25 9.58 28.64
C SER A 55 -2.82 10.41 27.49
N PHE A 56 -4.03 10.96 27.63
CA PHE A 56 -4.63 11.89 26.66
C PHE A 56 -4.50 13.35 27.08
N GLY A 57 -3.41 13.70 27.79
CA GLY A 57 -3.06 15.10 28.03
C GLY A 57 -3.01 15.92 26.73
N PRO A 58 -3.16 17.25 26.79
CA PRO A 58 -3.27 18.11 25.62
C PRO A 58 -2.13 17.85 24.63
N TYR A 59 -2.42 17.95 23.33
CA TYR A 59 -1.46 17.71 22.23
C TYR A 59 -0.99 16.25 22.06
N PHE A 60 -1.73 15.24 22.56
CA PHE A 60 -1.43 13.81 22.33
C PHE A 60 -1.26 13.49 20.83
N SER A 61 -2.23 13.90 20.01
CA SER A 61 -2.19 13.68 18.56
C SER A 61 -0.95 14.32 17.92
N GLU A 62 -0.54 15.50 18.40
CA GLU A 62 0.65 16.19 17.91
C GLU A 62 1.94 15.46 18.31
N ARG A 63 2.04 14.95 19.55
CA ARG A 63 3.17 14.11 19.99
C ARG A 63 3.26 12.81 19.20
N VAL A 64 2.13 12.16 18.93
CA VAL A 64 2.07 10.93 18.12
C VAL A 64 2.50 11.22 16.67
N MET A 65 1.96 12.27 16.05
CA MET A 65 2.34 12.66 14.69
C MET A 65 3.82 13.06 14.61
N LYS A 66 4.36 13.76 15.59
CA LYS A 66 5.79 14.11 15.66
C LYS A 66 6.68 12.86 15.76
N LYS A 67 6.27 11.85 16.54
CA LYS A 67 7.01 10.57 16.67
C LYS A 67 6.93 9.74 15.39
N LEU A 68 5.77 9.70 14.74
CA LEU A 68 5.59 9.04 13.44
C LEU A 68 6.39 9.75 12.34
N ALA A 69 6.38 11.08 12.30
CA ALA A 69 7.15 11.86 11.33
C ALA A 69 8.66 11.63 11.49
N GLY A 70 9.16 11.59 12.73
CA GLY A 70 10.57 11.28 13.02
C GLY A 70 10.98 9.83 12.73
N SER A 71 10.02 8.90 12.68
CA SER A 71 10.27 7.50 12.32
C SER A 71 10.10 7.26 10.80
N ALA A 72 9.24 8.02 10.14
CA ALA A 72 9.03 7.95 8.69
C ALA A 72 10.21 8.53 7.89
N SER A 73 10.99 9.45 8.47
CA SER A 73 12.17 10.03 7.85
C SER A 73 13.35 9.06 7.74
N SER A 74 13.43 8.00 8.56
CA SER A 74 14.51 6.99 8.46
C SER A 74 14.21 5.89 7.44
N VAL A 75 12.95 5.66 7.08
CA VAL A 75 12.54 4.62 6.11
C VAL A 75 12.56 5.14 4.66
N ARG A 76 12.31 6.43 4.45
CA ARG A 76 12.30 7.04 3.11
C ARG A 76 13.64 7.00 2.35
N PRO A 77 14.82 7.25 2.95
CA PRO A 77 16.06 7.25 2.18
C PRO A 77 16.42 5.85 1.66
N SER A 78 16.20 4.78 2.42
CA SER A 78 16.65 3.43 2.01
C SER A 78 15.83 2.82 0.87
N LEU A 79 14.53 3.07 0.81
CA LEU A 79 13.68 2.62 -0.29
C LEU A 79 13.97 3.38 -1.58
N TYR A 80 14.24 4.68 -1.47
CA TYR A 80 14.57 5.51 -2.62
C TYR A 80 15.90 5.08 -3.25
N GLU A 81 16.91 4.84 -2.41
CA GLU A 81 18.23 4.38 -2.85
C GLU A 81 18.17 2.98 -3.49
N SER A 82 17.34 2.09 -2.94
CA SER A 82 17.13 0.75 -3.50
C SER A 82 16.36 0.78 -4.83
N MET A 83 15.32 1.61 -4.96
CA MET A 83 14.55 1.74 -6.21
C MET A 83 15.32 2.46 -7.31
N GLN A 84 16.15 3.44 -6.97
CA GLN A 84 16.89 4.23 -7.93
C GLN A 84 17.83 3.37 -8.79
N TRP A 85 18.47 2.38 -8.19
CA TRP A 85 19.39 1.52 -8.92
C TRP A 85 18.69 0.55 -9.89
N VAL A 86 17.53 0.04 -9.50
CA VAL A 86 16.67 -0.78 -10.37
C VAL A 86 16.13 0.05 -11.52
N PHE A 87 15.65 1.26 -11.23
CA PHE A 87 15.12 2.16 -12.25
C PHE A 87 16.20 2.58 -13.27
N LEU A 88 17.41 2.89 -12.80
CA LEU A 88 18.52 3.26 -13.70
C LEU A 88 18.89 2.11 -14.64
N ARG A 89 18.96 0.88 -14.13
CA ARG A 89 19.22 -0.31 -14.94
C ARG A 89 18.11 -0.57 -15.95
N LEU A 90 16.86 -0.44 -15.53
CA LEU A 90 15.71 -0.62 -16.41
C LEU A 90 15.67 0.45 -17.51
N ALA A 91 15.89 1.72 -17.16
CA ALA A 91 15.97 2.81 -18.13
C ALA A 91 17.10 2.59 -19.14
N THR A 92 18.27 2.14 -18.67
CA THR A 92 19.40 1.81 -19.55
C THR A 92 19.06 0.68 -20.51
N ALA A 93 18.40 -0.38 -20.03
CA ALA A 93 17.94 -1.48 -20.88
C ALA A 93 16.93 -1.01 -21.93
N CYS A 94 15.94 -0.18 -21.55
CA CYS A 94 14.97 0.38 -22.49
C CYS A 94 15.63 1.23 -23.58
N VAL A 95 16.60 2.09 -23.22
CA VAL A 95 17.35 2.91 -24.19
C VAL A 95 18.12 2.02 -25.16
N LEU A 96 18.78 0.96 -24.68
CA LEU A 96 19.48 0.01 -25.56
C LEU A 96 18.55 -0.71 -26.53
N VAL A 97 17.35 -1.10 -26.06
CA VAL A 97 16.33 -1.71 -26.93
C VAL A 97 15.86 -0.74 -28.00
N VAL A 98 15.59 0.52 -27.65
CA VAL A 98 15.17 1.55 -28.61
C VAL A 98 16.27 1.81 -29.64
N ILE A 99 17.53 1.91 -29.21
CA ILE A 99 18.67 2.09 -30.12
C ILE A 99 18.83 0.87 -31.03
N GLY A 100 18.69 -0.34 -30.49
CA GLY A 100 18.76 -1.59 -31.24
C GLY A 100 17.67 -1.70 -32.29
N LEU A 101 16.41 -1.38 -31.94
CA LEU A 101 15.29 -1.34 -32.87
C LEU A 101 15.49 -0.27 -33.96
N GLY A 102 15.95 0.92 -33.59
CA GLY A 102 16.24 1.97 -34.56
C GLY A 102 17.35 1.59 -35.53
N ALA A 103 18.43 0.97 -35.04
CA ALA A 103 19.52 0.48 -35.88
C ALA A 103 19.06 -0.66 -36.80
N TYR A 104 18.26 -1.59 -36.29
CA TYR A 104 17.67 -2.67 -37.09
C TYR A 104 16.79 -2.11 -38.21
N ASN A 105 15.86 -1.20 -37.87
CA ASN A 105 14.97 -0.59 -38.86
C ASN A 105 15.74 0.22 -39.92
N VAL A 106 16.82 0.92 -39.56
CA VAL A 106 17.65 1.66 -40.53
C VAL A 106 18.43 0.73 -41.45
N LEU A 107 18.90 -0.42 -40.96
CA LEU A 107 19.57 -1.42 -41.79
C LEU A 107 18.61 -2.10 -42.76
N ASP A 108 17.41 -2.47 -42.29
CA ASP A 108 16.34 -3.08 -43.09
C ASP A 108 15.78 -2.11 -44.16
N SER A 109 15.59 -0.84 -43.77
CA SER A 109 15.16 0.23 -44.69
C SER A 109 16.22 0.60 -45.72
N ARG A 110 17.51 0.31 -45.46
CA ARG A 110 18.59 0.54 -46.43
C ARG A 110 18.59 -0.46 -47.58
N GLU A 111 18.09 -1.67 -47.37
CA GLU A 111 17.87 -2.64 -48.46
C GLU A 111 16.62 -2.31 -49.27
N SER A 112 15.66 -1.60 -48.65
CA SER A 112 14.42 -1.14 -49.28
C SER A 112 14.59 0.30 -49.79
N ASP A 113 15.21 0.46 -50.97
CA ASP A 113 15.59 1.72 -51.64
C ASP A 113 14.41 2.66 -51.95
N LEU A 114 13.75 3.19 -50.92
CA LEU A 114 12.68 4.18 -51.00
C LEU A 114 13.00 5.31 -50.03
N ALA A 115 12.99 6.53 -50.57
CA ALA A 115 13.45 7.79 -49.98
C ALA A 115 12.82 8.10 -48.62
N SER A 116 13.33 7.48 -47.56
CA SER A 116 12.95 7.74 -46.17
C SER A 116 14.07 8.50 -45.47
N THR A 117 13.71 9.60 -44.80
CA THR A 117 14.63 10.35 -43.96
C THR A 117 15.15 9.42 -42.85
N THR A 118 16.43 9.52 -42.47
CA THR A 118 17.07 8.63 -41.47
C THR A 118 16.31 8.56 -40.13
N ILE A 119 15.59 9.63 -39.78
CA ILE A 119 14.73 9.71 -38.59
C ILE A 119 13.46 8.86 -38.78
N ASP A 120 12.82 8.94 -39.94
CA ASP A 120 11.59 8.18 -40.26
C ASP A 120 11.86 6.67 -40.30
N ALA A 121 13.02 6.29 -40.87
CA ALA A 121 13.50 4.91 -40.86
C ALA A 121 13.77 4.39 -39.44
N ALA A 122 14.36 5.20 -38.56
CA ALA A 122 14.63 4.79 -37.18
C ALA A 122 13.33 4.50 -36.37
N PHE A 123 12.23 5.17 -36.69
CA PHE A 123 10.93 4.97 -36.04
C PHE A 123 10.00 3.99 -36.79
N GLY A 124 10.44 3.42 -37.92
CA GLY A 124 9.62 2.51 -38.74
C GLY A 124 8.36 3.18 -39.30
N LEU A 125 8.42 4.49 -39.54
CA LEU A 125 7.30 5.22 -40.11
C LEU A 125 7.25 4.95 -41.62
N PRO A 126 6.06 4.68 -42.19
CA PRO A 126 5.93 4.56 -43.64
C PRO A 126 6.35 5.89 -44.28
N SER A 127 7.10 5.82 -45.38
CA SER A 127 7.50 6.99 -46.16
C SER A 127 6.26 7.81 -46.50
N GLY A 128 6.09 8.94 -45.82
CA GLY A 128 4.94 9.82 -45.97
C GLY A 128 5.03 10.54 -47.30
N ASP A 129 4.69 9.85 -48.39
CA ASP A 129 4.50 10.49 -49.67
C ASP A 129 3.23 11.34 -49.56
N LEU A 130 3.38 12.65 -49.78
CA LEU A 130 2.27 13.61 -49.71
C LEU A 130 1.12 13.23 -50.68
N ASP A 131 1.41 12.42 -51.69
CA ASP A 131 0.42 11.85 -52.62
C ASP A 131 -0.59 10.90 -51.95
N SER A 132 -0.21 10.22 -50.86
CA SER A 132 -1.13 9.34 -50.11
C SER A 132 -2.20 10.11 -49.33
N LEU A 133 -1.91 11.37 -48.97
CA LEU A 133 -2.83 12.28 -48.30
C LEU A 133 -3.86 12.87 -49.28
N PHE A 134 -3.47 13.08 -50.55
CA PHE A 134 -4.38 13.54 -51.60
C PHE A 134 -5.36 12.47 -52.09
N TYR A 135 -4.97 11.19 -52.08
CA TYR A 135 -5.87 10.09 -52.47
C TYR A 135 -7.01 9.82 -51.48
N LEU A 136 -6.86 10.22 -50.21
CA LEU A 136 -7.90 10.07 -49.18
C LEU A 136 -8.89 11.25 -49.13
N GLN A 137 -8.60 12.34 -49.85
CA GLN A 137 -9.44 13.54 -49.93
C GLN A 137 -10.09 13.76 -51.31
N GLY A 138 -9.88 12.83 -52.26
CA GLY A 138 -10.50 12.82 -53.58
C GLY A 138 -11.87 12.14 -53.61
N ILE A 139 -12.85 12.74 -52.95
CA ILE A 139 -14.23 12.90 -53.47
C ILE A 139 -14.35 14.37 -53.88
#